data_AF-A0A2B8A1U1-F1
#
_entry.id   AF-A0A2B8A1U1-F1
#
_cell.length_a   1.000
_cell.length_b   1.000
_cell.length_c   1.000
_cell.angle_alpha   90.00
_cell.angle_beta   90.00
_cell.angle_gamma   90.00
#
_symmetry.space_group_name_H-M   'P 1'
#
loop_
_entity.id
_entity.type
_entity.pdbx_description
1 polymer ?
#
loop_
_entity_poly.entity_id
_entity_poly.type
_entity_poly.pdbx_seq_one_letter_code
_entity_poly.pdbx_strand_id
1 'polypeptide(L)'
;MAIKPQFEGAGDFQEGLARIRLGGKDGYINKTGKTAISPQFDLADDFQEGLAMIKLGDKWGYIDKTGKIAINPQFDYARVFQEGLATIKLGHKYGYIDKNGKIAINPQFEYAGDFKEGLASIQLDGKYGYIDKTGKMAINPQFQNAGDFN
;
A
#
# COMPACT_ATOMS: atom_id res chain seq x y z
N MET A 1 0.30 40.04 11.26
CA MET A 1 -0.53 39.32 10.28
C MET A 1 0.06 37.93 10.13
N ALA A 2 -0.61 36.89 10.64
CA ALA A 2 -0.12 35.52 10.53
C ALA A 2 -0.66 34.92 9.22
N ILE A 3 0.22 34.46 8.34
CA ILE A 3 -0.17 33.69 7.15
C ILE A 3 -0.60 32.31 7.66
N LYS A 4 -1.83 31.90 7.35
CA LYS A 4 -2.29 30.55 7.70
C LYS A 4 -1.38 29.52 6.99
N PRO A 5 -0.98 28.44 7.68
CA PRO A 5 -0.24 27.37 7.02
C PRO A 5 -1.03 26.87 5.81
N GLN A 6 -0.34 26.68 4.68
CA GLN A 6 -0.96 26.29 3.41
C GLN A 6 -1.53 24.86 3.47
N PHE A 7 -0.98 24.01 4.34
CA PHE A 7 -1.36 22.61 4.53
C PHE A 7 -1.42 22.28 6.03
N GLU A 8 -2.22 21.27 6.38
CA GLU A 8 -2.33 20.72 7.74
C GLU A 8 -1.16 19.77 8.05
N GLY A 9 -0.56 19.17 7.03
CA GLY A 9 0.62 18.32 7.14
C GLY A 9 1.25 18.06 5.77
N ALA A 10 2.54 17.72 5.78
CA ALA A 10 3.30 17.31 4.60
C ALA A 10 4.22 16.12 4.97
N GLY A 11 4.28 15.12 4.10
CA GLY A 11 5.22 14.00 4.18
C GLY A 11 6.54 14.31 3.44
N ASP A 12 7.44 13.31 3.41
CA ASP A 12 8.68 13.40 2.66
C ASP A 12 8.44 13.31 1.15
N PHE A 13 9.39 13.79 0.37
CA PHE A 13 9.34 13.61 -1.09
C PHE A 13 9.74 12.18 -1.45
N GLN A 14 8.77 11.39 -1.91
CA GLN A 14 8.98 10.10 -2.53
C GLN A 14 8.67 10.17 -4.03
N GLU A 15 9.63 9.70 -4.83
CA GLU A 15 9.54 9.71 -6.29
C GLU A 15 9.18 11.08 -6.94
N GLY A 16 9.52 12.18 -6.25
CA GLY A 16 9.29 13.54 -6.72
C GLY A 16 7.98 14.20 -6.27
N LEU A 17 7.17 13.48 -5.50
CA LEU A 17 5.91 13.98 -4.92
C LEU A 17 5.96 13.84 -3.40
N ALA A 18 5.36 14.79 -2.69
CA ALA A 18 5.17 14.71 -1.24
C ALA A 18 3.67 14.75 -0.94
N ARG A 19 3.20 13.84 -0.09
CA ARG A 19 1.81 13.84 0.39
C ARG A 19 1.55 15.11 1.20
N ILE A 20 0.42 15.74 0.97
CA ILE A 20 -0.08 16.86 1.78
C ILE A 20 -1.49 16.56 2.28
N ARG A 21 -1.84 17.16 3.41
CA ARG A 21 -3.21 17.13 3.94
C ARG A 21 -3.82 18.53 4.00
N LEU A 22 -5.06 18.65 3.53
CA LEU A 22 -5.83 19.89 3.58
C LEU A 22 -7.33 19.58 3.64
N GLY A 23 -8.06 20.17 4.59
CA GLY A 23 -9.51 20.00 4.71
C GLY A 23 -9.90 18.56 4.99
N GLY A 24 -9.05 17.81 5.70
CA GLY A 24 -9.29 16.40 5.97
C GLY A 24 -9.17 15.50 4.74
N LYS A 25 -8.54 15.94 3.64
CA LYS A 25 -8.25 15.13 2.46
C LYS A 25 -6.76 15.15 2.13
N ASP A 26 -6.26 14.06 1.59
CA ASP A 26 -4.89 13.94 1.11
C ASP A 26 -4.79 14.24 -0.39
N GLY A 27 -3.68 14.89 -0.76
CA GLY A 27 -3.23 15.16 -2.11
C GLY A 27 -1.71 15.17 -2.17
N TYR A 28 -1.14 15.73 -3.23
CA TYR A 28 0.32 15.74 -3.42
C TYR A 28 0.82 17.06 -3.99
N ILE A 29 2.01 17.47 -3.55
CA ILE A 29 2.79 18.57 -4.11
C ILE A 29 4.03 18.03 -4.80
N ASN A 30 4.54 18.79 -5.78
CA ASN A 30 5.85 18.53 -6.37
C ASN A 30 6.96 19.26 -5.59
N LYS A 31 8.23 19.04 -5.98
CA LYS A 31 9.41 19.64 -5.35
C LYS A 31 9.44 21.18 -5.35
N THR A 32 8.60 21.84 -6.14
CA THR A 32 8.47 23.32 -6.15
C THR A 32 7.41 23.82 -5.17
N GLY A 33 6.76 22.93 -4.41
CA GLY A 33 5.68 23.26 -3.50
C GLY A 33 4.32 23.47 -4.17
N LYS A 34 4.24 23.27 -5.50
CA LYS A 34 2.98 23.38 -6.25
C LYS A 34 2.18 22.09 -6.13
N THR A 35 0.86 22.22 -5.96
CA THR A 35 -0.08 21.10 -5.99
C THR A 35 0.03 20.37 -7.32
N ALA A 36 0.43 19.09 -7.26
CA ALA A 36 0.48 18.18 -8.40
C ALA A 36 -0.81 17.36 -8.49
N ILE A 37 -1.34 16.93 -7.34
CA ILE A 37 -2.62 16.22 -7.23
C ILE A 37 -3.42 16.93 -6.13
N SER A 38 -4.59 17.44 -6.50
CA SER A 38 -5.46 18.15 -5.55
C SER A 38 -5.89 17.22 -4.40
N PRO A 39 -5.96 17.74 -3.16
CA PRO A 39 -6.51 16.99 -2.03
C PRO A 39 -7.92 16.48 -2.32
N GLN A 40 -8.09 15.17 -2.37
CA GLN A 40 -9.36 14.53 -2.72
C GLN A 40 -9.55 13.14 -2.08
N PHE A 41 -8.48 12.51 -1.60
CA PHE A 41 -8.52 11.17 -1.01
C PHE A 41 -8.76 11.23 0.49
N ASP A 42 -9.47 10.25 1.05
CA ASP A 42 -9.66 10.18 2.50
C ASP A 42 -8.34 9.89 3.20
N LEU A 43 -7.55 8.98 2.64
CA LEU A 43 -6.16 8.77 3.02
C LEU A 43 -5.37 8.50 1.74
N ALA A 44 -4.11 8.90 1.74
CA ALA A 44 -3.16 8.52 0.71
C ALA A 44 -1.83 8.17 1.37
N ASP A 45 -1.02 7.32 0.75
CA ASP A 45 0.34 7.01 1.20
C ASP A 45 1.39 7.57 0.24
N ASP A 46 2.67 7.44 0.58
CA ASP A 46 3.73 7.89 -0.31
C ASP A 46 3.80 7.03 -1.59
N PHE A 47 4.32 7.62 -2.67
CA PHE A 47 4.51 6.89 -3.92
C PHE A 47 5.64 5.88 -3.78
N GLN A 48 5.35 4.64 -4.15
CA GLN A 48 6.32 3.57 -4.20
C GLN A 48 6.11 2.70 -5.45
N GLU A 49 7.20 2.50 -6.17
CA GLU A 49 7.25 1.82 -7.46
C GLU A 49 6.26 2.37 -8.51
N GLY A 50 6.06 3.69 -8.49
CA GLY A 50 5.18 4.41 -9.42
C GLY A 50 3.71 4.50 -9.03
N LEU A 51 3.29 3.86 -7.93
CA LEU A 51 1.91 3.87 -7.44
C LEU A 51 1.85 4.36 -6.01
N ALA A 52 0.74 5.01 -5.64
CA ALA A 52 0.44 5.32 -4.25
C ALA A 52 -0.88 4.68 -3.84
N MET A 53 -0.92 4.12 -2.65
CA MET A 53 -2.14 3.58 -2.07
C MET A 53 -3.05 4.73 -1.64
N ILE A 54 -4.34 4.63 -1.91
CA ILE A 54 -5.36 5.61 -1.52
C ILE A 54 -6.57 4.94 -0.90
N LYS A 55 -7.23 5.64 0.01
CA LYS A 55 -8.53 5.27 0.58
C LYS A 55 -9.60 6.24 0.08
N LEU A 56 -10.71 5.67 -0.37
CA LEU A 56 -11.95 6.37 -0.69
C LEU A 56 -13.11 5.64 -0.01
N GLY A 57 -13.79 6.33 0.91
CA GLY A 57 -14.73 5.71 1.84
C GLY A 57 -14.03 4.65 2.69
N ASP A 58 -14.54 3.42 2.64
CA ASP A 58 -14.01 2.28 3.41
C ASP A 58 -13.08 1.37 2.61
N LYS A 59 -12.82 1.69 1.34
CA LYS A 59 -12.05 0.83 0.44
C LYS A 59 -10.72 1.45 0.05
N TRP A 60 -9.73 0.58 -0.11
CA TRP A 60 -8.39 0.92 -0.58
C TRP A 60 -8.22 0.56 -2.05
N GLY A 61 -7.50 1.41 -2.76
CA GLY A 61 -7.08 1.28 -4.15
C GLY A 61 -5.75 1.98 -4.38
N TYR A 62 -5.40 2.26 -5.65
CA TYR A 62 -4.12 2.86 -6.00
C TYR A 62 -4.26 3.89 -7.11
N ILE A 63 -3.42 4.92 -7.04
CA ILE A 63 -3.28 5.96 -8.07
C ILE A 63 -1.89 5.94 -8.70
N ASP A 64 -1.81 6.43 -9.94
CA ASP A 64 -0.54 6.79 -10.57
C ASP A 64 -0.08 8.20 -10.17
N LYS A 65 1.12 8.59 -10.62
CA LYS A 65 1.71 9.92 -10.35
C LYS A 65 0.96 11.09 -10.97
N THR A 66 0.03 10.83 -11.88
CA THR A 66 -0.86 11.86 -12.44
C THR A 66 -2.11 12.05 -11.59
N GLY A 67 -2.30 11.21 -10.56
CA GLY A 67 -3.47 11.21 -9.70
C GLY A 67 -4.65 10.41 -10.26
N LYS A 68 -4.45 9.69 -11.37
CA LYS A 68 -5.50 8.82 -11.93
C LYS A 68 -5.55 7.52 -11.15
N ILE A 69 -6.77 7.02 -10.94
CA ILE A 69 -6.99 5.70 -10.36
C ILE A 69 -6.39 4.63 -11.29
N ALA A 70 -5.34 3.97 -10.84
CA ALA A 70 -4.71 2.85 -11.53
C ALA A 70 -5.40 1.52 -11.15
N ILE A 71 -5.80 1.38 -9.88
CA ILE A 71 -6.53 0.23 -9.36
C ILE A 71 -7.68 0.78 -8.51
N ASN A 72 -8.91 0.43 -8.91
CA ASN A 72 -10.11 0.93 -8.24
C ASN A 72 -10.13 0.56 -6.76
N PRO A 73 -10.60 1.47 -5.88
CA PRO A 73 -10.85 1.14 -4.48
C PRO A 73 -11.82 -0.02 -4.34
N GLN A 74 -11.34 -1.15 -3.84
CA GLN A 74 -12.14 -2.36 -3.69
C GLN A 74 -11.68 -3.25 -2.53
N PHE A 75 -10.49 -3.02 -1.99
CA PHE A 75 -9.90 -3.82 -0.93
C PHE A 75 -10.28 -3.29 0.45
N ASP A 76 -10.48 -4.18 1.42
CA ASP A 76 -10.74 -3.79 2.82
C ASP A 76 -9.48 -3.23 3.49
N TYR A 77 -8.32 -3.69 3.03
CA TYR A 77 -7.01 -3.20 3.40
C TYR A 77 -6.04 -3.45 2.25
N ALA A 78 -5.01 -2.63 2.17
CA ALA A 78 -3.95 -2.75 1.18
C ALA A 78 -2.64 -2.26 1.80
N ARG A 79 -1.51 -2.63 1.18
CA ARG A 79 -0.17 -2.10 1.49
C ARG A 79 0.48 -1.55 0.24
N VAL A 80 1.59 -0.85 0.42
CA VAL A 80 2.44 -0.35 -0.67
C VAL A 80 3.00 -1.51 -1.52
N PHE A 81 3.35 -1.22 -2.77
CA PHE A 81 4.01 -2.19 -3.63
C PHE A 81 5.46 -2.39 -3.18
N GLN A 82 5.85 -3.65 -3.02
CA GLN A 82 7.22 -4.07 -2.71
C GLN A 82 7.59 -5.23 -3.63
N GLU A 83 8.67 -5.00 -4.39
CA GLU A 83 9.20 -5.92 -5.37
C GLU A 83 8.17 -6.40 -6.43
N GLY A 84 7.28 -5.49 -6.84
CA GLY A 84 6.25 -5.72 -7.85
C GLY A 84 4.93 -6.29 -7.35
N LEU A 85 4.79 -6.61 -6.06
CA LEU A 85 3.56 -7.12 -5.46
C LEU A 85 3.11 -6.25 -4.29
N ALA A 86 1.80 -6.20 -4.05
CA ALA A 86 1.24 -5.54 -2.88
C ALA A 86 0.30 -6.48 -2.13
N THR A 87 0.41 -6.46 -0.79
CA THR A 87 -0.49 -7.17 0.10
C THR A 87 -1.87 -6.52 0.08
N ILE A 88 -2.93 -7.32 -0.10
CA ILE A 88 -4.33 -6.86 0.00
C ILE A 88 -5.13 -7.75 0.93
N LYS A 89 -6.22 -7.21 1.46
CA LYS A 89 -7.22 -7.93 2.24
C LYS A 89 -8.59 -7.83 1.58
N LEU A 90 -9.24 -8.99 1.46
CA LEU A 90 -10.64 -9.11 1.07
C LEU A 90 -11.34 -9.96 2.14
N GLY A 91 -12.35 -9.38 2.79
CA GLY A 91 -12.97 -9.92 3.99
C GLY A 91 -11.95 -10.11 5.10
N HIS A 92 -11.75 -11.36 5.53
CA HIS A 92 -10.83 -11.71 6.62
C HIS A 92 -9.51 -12.30 6.14
N LYS A 93 -9.27 -12.40 4.83
CA LYS A 93 -8.09 -13.08 4.28
C LYS A 93 -7.20 -12.14 3.50
N TYR A 94 -5.90 -12.36 3.62
CA TYR A 94 -4.86 -11.63 2.92
C TYR A 94 -4.36 -12.43 1.71
N GLY A 95 -4.03 -11.70 0.66
CA GLY A 95 -3.41 -12.19 -0.58
C GLY A 95 -2.58 -11.08 -1.21
N TYR A 96 -2.23 -11.27 -2.49
CA TYR A 96 -1.34 -10.34 -3.19
C TYR A 96 -1.85 -10.00 -4.59
N ILE A 97 -1.62 -8.76 -5.00
CA ILE A 97 -1.90 -8.27 -6.35
C ILE A 97 -0.62 -7.80 -7.05
N ASP A 98 -0.64 -7.83 -8.37
CA ASP A 98 0.33 -7.13 -9.21
C ASP A 98 -0.03 -5.64 -9.41
N LYS A 99 0.85 -4.89 -10.07
CA LYS A 99 0.67 -3.46 -10.37
C LYS A 99 -0.49 -3.13 -11.30
N ASN A 100 -1.06 -4.13 -11.98
CA ASN A 100 -2.27 -3.98 -12.78
C ASN A 100 -3.54 -4.27 -11.97
N GLY A 101 -3.39 -4.58 -10.67
CA GLY A 101 -4.50 -4.95 -9.79
C GLY A 101 -4.98 -6.39 -9.97
N LYS A 102 -4.25 -7.22 -10.72
CA LYS A 102 -4.59 -8.64 -10.88
C LYS A 102 -4.13 -9.41 -9.65
N ILE A 103 -4.98 -10.30 -9.15
CA ILE A 103 -4.64 -11.21 -8.06
C ILE A 103 -3.50 -12.12 -8.53
N ALA A 104 -2.33 -11.97 -7.89
CA ALA A 104 -1.16 -12.82 -8.10
C ALA A 104 -1.20 -14.04 -7.17
N ILE A 105 -1.64 -13.85 -5.93
CA ILE A 105 -1.83 -14.91 -4.94
C ILE A 105 -3.19 -14.68 -4.27
N ASN A 106 -4.07 -15.68 -4.37
CA ASN A 106 -5.44 -15.58 -3.87
C ASN A 106 -5.47 -15.28 -2.36
N PRO A 107 -6.40 -14.42 -1.90
CA PRO A 107 -6.61 -14.21 -0.47
C PRO A 107 -6.98 -15.50 0.24
N GLN A 108 -6.08 -15.97 1.11
CA GLN A 108 -6.25 -17.23 1.85
C GLN A 108 -5.56 -17.21 3.22
N PHE A 109 -4.63 -16.27 3.44
CA PHE A 109 -3.85 -16.18 4.66
C PHE A 109 -4.56 -15.35 5.72
N GLU A 110 -4.32 -15.67 6.99
CA GLU A 110 -4.79 -14.90 8.14
C GLU A 110 -3.98 -13.61 8.32
N TYR A 111 -2.72 -13.65 7.90
CA TYR A 111 -1.80 -12.53 7.79
C TYR A 111 -0.87 -12.76 6.60
N ALA A 112 -0.44 -11.65 5.98
CA ALA A 112 0.55 -11.64 4.92
C ALA A 112 1.42 -10.39 5.09
N GLY A 113 2.74 -10.58 5.15
CA GLY A 113 3.73 -9.52 5.15
C GLY A 113 4.10 -9.10 3.74
N ASP A 114 4.89 -8.04 3.63
CA ASP A 114 5.37 -7.55 2.34
C ASP A 114 6.51 -8.43 1.81
N PHE A 115 6.69 -8.47 0.49
CA PHE A 115 7.79 -9.20 -0.11
C PHE A 115 9.11 -8.48 0.11
N LYS A 116 10.12 -9.25 0.53
CA LYS A 116 11.50 -8.81 0.66
C LYS A 116 12.46 -9.96 0.38
N GLU A 117 13.45 -9.70 -0.47
CA GLU A 117 14.39 -10.71 -0.95
C GLU A 117 13.68 -11.93 -1.58
N GLY A 118 12.55 -11.68 -2.25
CA GLY A 118 11.75 -12.74 -2.89
C GLY A 118 10.87 -13.57 -1.94
N LEU A 119 10.84 -13.28 -0.65
CA LEU A 119 10.04 -14.00 0.36
C LEU A 119 9.06 -13.07 1.07
N ALA A 120 7.94 -13.63 1.51
CA ALA A 120 7.01 -12.95 2.40
C ALA A 120 6.57 -13.87 3.53
N SER A 121 6.44 -13.31 4.73
CA SER A 121 5.88 -14.02 5.89
C SER A 121 4.37 -14.16 5.72
N ILE A 122 3.82 -15.33 6.04
CA ILE A 122 2.37 -15.54 6.05
C ILE A 122 1.95 -16.23 7.34
N GLN A 123 0.69 -16.06 7.72
CA GLN A 123 0.05 -16.85 8.77
C GLN A 123 -1.08 -17.68 8.18
N LEU A 124 -1.07 -18.98 8.52
CA LEU A 124 -2.11 -19.94 8.17
C LEU A 124 -2.32 -20.88 9.35
N ASP A 125 -3.58 -21.07 9.74
CA ASP A 125 -3.98 -21.89 10.89
C ASP A 125 -3.21 -21.50 12.18
N GLY A 126 -3.06 -20.20 12.42
CA GLY A 126 -2.38 -19.63 13.58
C GLY A 126 -0.85 -19.79 13.58
N LYS A 127 -0.24 -20.36 12.54
CA LYS A 127 1.21 -20.55 12.44
C LYS A 127 1.80 -19.73 11.31
N TYR A 128 3.05 -19.31 11.50
CA TYR A 128 3.80 -18.57 10.51
C TYR A 128 4.70 -19.47 9.68
N GLY A 129 4.77 -19.12 8.39
CA GLY A 129 5.67 -19.68 7.39
C GLY A 129 6.09 -18.60 6.40
N TYR A 130 6.72 -19.01 5.31
CA TYR A 130 7.17 -18.10 4.26
C TYR A 130 6.80 -18.65 2.89
N ILE A 131 6.38 -17.76 2.01
CA ILE A 131 6.10 -18.05 0.60
C ILE A 131 7.04 -17.28 -0.32
N ASP A 132 7.26 -17.82 -1.51
CA ASP A 132 7.86 -17.08 -2.62
C ASP A 132 6.80 -16.25 -3.38
N LYS A 133 7.25 -15.46 -4.36
CA LYS A 133 6.38 -14.59 -5.19
C LYS A 133 5.35 -15.33 -6.05
N THR A 134 5.48 -16.64 -6.20
CA THR A 134 4.48 -17.47 -6.88
C THR A 134 3.40 -17.97 -5.93
N GLY A 135 3.58 -17.75 -4.62
CA GLY A 135 2.71 -18.25 -3.56
C GLY A 135 3.09 -19.65 -3.08
N LYS A 136 4.21 -20.21 -3.54
CA LYS A 136 4.68 -21.53 -3.09
C LYS A 136 5.37 -21.39 -1.74
N MET A 137 5.11 -22.34 -0.84
CA MET A 137 5.76 -22.39 0.47
C MET A 137 7.27 -22.61 0.31
N ALA A 138 8.04 -21.60 0.72
CA ALA A 138 9.48 -21.73 0.95
C ALA A 138 9.74 -22.37 2.31
N ILE A 139 8.94 -22.00 3.31
CA ILE A 139 8.92 -22.62 4.64
C ILE A 139 7.47 -22.82 5.06
N ASN A 140 7.08 -24.07 5.30
CA ASN A 140 5.71 -24.38 5.72
C ASN A 140 5.38 -23.73 7.07
N PRO A 141 4.11 -23.32 7.30
CA PRO A 141 3.65 -22.78 8.57
C PRO A 141 3.94 -23.71 9.75
N GLN A 142 4.87 -23.32 10.61
CA GLN A 142 5.31 -24.13 11.75
C GLN A 142 5.66 -23.32 13.00
N PHE A 143 5.86 -22.01 12.86
CA PHE A 143 6.26 -21.15 13.97
C PHE A 143 5.05 -20.46 14.61
N GLN A 144 5.10 -20.20 15.91
CA GLN A 144 4.04 -19.41 16.58
C GLN A 144 4.18 -17.90 16.30
N ASN A 145 5.38 -17.44 15.94
CA ASN A 145 5.69 -16.08 15.51
C ASN A 145 6.67 -16.13 14.32
N ALA A 146 6.55 -15.20 13.38
CA ALA A 146 7.61 -14.90 12.41
C ALA A 146 7.92 -13.41 12.45
N GLY A 147 9.20 -13.06 12.42
CA GLY A 147 9.65 -11.69 12.25
C GLY A 147 9.72 -11.33 10.76
N ASP A 148 9.54 -10.05 10.46
CA ASP A 148 9.84 -9.49 9.14
C ASP A 148 11.37 -9.43 8.93
N PHE A 149 11.83 -9.58 7.68
CA PHE A 149 13.26 -9.45 7.37
C PHE A 149 13.68 -7.97 7.41
N ASN A 150 14.73 -7.65 8.17
CA ASN A 150 15.31 -6.30 8.28
C ASN A 150 16.19 -5.92 7.10
#